data_AF-D4Z4F6-F1
#
_entry.id   AF-D4Z4F6-F1
#
_cell.length_a   1.000
_cell.length_b   1.000
_cell.length_c   1.000
_cell.angle_alpha   90.00
_cell.angle_beta   90.00
_cell.angle_gamma   90.00
#
_symmetry.space_group_name_H-M   'P 1'
#
loop_
_entity.id
_entity.type
_entity.pdbx_description
1 polymer ?
#
loop_
_entity_poly.entity_id
_entity_poly.type
_entity_poly.pdbx_seq_one_letter_code
_entity_poly.pdbx_strand_id
1 'polypeptide(L)' 'MSRHDDASYFEARAKEEIRKASEAKQRGDNGAMIAVHAELAVRYQAKALQLQRG' A
#
# COMPACT_ATOMS: atom_id res chain seq x y z
N MET A 1 -9.23 18.31 5.69
CA MET A 1 -8.67 17.43 4.65
C MET A 1 -9.82 16.97 3.79
N SER A 2 -9.69 17.11 2.47
CA SER A 2 -10.72 16.69 1.50
C SER A 2 -10.61 15.18 1.26
N ARG A 3 -11.71 14.51 0.86
CA ARG A 3 -11.68 13.08 0.49
C ARG A 3 -10.64 12.77 -0.60
N HIS A 4 -10.37 13.73 -1.48
CA HIS A 4 -9.31 13.63 -2.48
C HIS A 4 -7.91 13.59 -1.85
N ASP A 5 -7.65 14.40 -0.81
CA ASP A 5 -6.37 14.38 -0.08
C ASP A 5 -6.16 13.03 0.61
N ASP A 6 -7.24 12.47 1.17
CA ASP A 6 -7.22 11.16 1.81
C ASP A 6 -6.98 10.04 0.79
N ALA A 7 -7.60 10.11 -0.40
CA ALA A 7 -7.37 9.14 -1.47
C ALA A 7 -5.90 9.14 -1.94
N SER A 8 -5.33 10.32 -2.21
CA SER A 8 -3.93 10.46 -2.61
C SER A 8 -2.96 9.98 -1.52
N TYR A 9 -3.29 10.21 -0.24
CA TYR A 9 -2.53 9.65 0.87
C TYR A 9 -2.49 8.12 0.83
N PHE A 10 -3.64 7.47 0.66
CA PHE A 10 -3.70 6.01 0.61
C PHE A 10 -3.00 5.44 -0.64
N GLU A 11 -3.08 6.10 -1.79
CA GLU A 11 -2.30 5.70 -2.97
C GLU A 11 -0.79 5.79 -2.74
N ALA A 12 -0.31 6.87 -2.11
CA ALA A 12 1.10 7.04 -1.78
C ALA A 12 1.58 5.93 -0.82
N ARG A 13 0.79 5.64 0.21
CA ARG A 13 1.07 4.55 1.16
C ARG A 13 1.08 3.18 0.47
N ALA A 14 0.16 2.91 -0.44
CA ALA A 14 0.16 1.66 -1.21
C ALA A 14 1.46 1.48 -2.02
N LYS A 15 1.91 2.53 -2.72
CA LYS A 15 3.17 2.50 -3.49
C LYS A 15 4.37 2.27 -2.59
N GLU A 16 4.39 2.87 -1.41
CA GLU A 16 5.47 2.68 -0.44
C GLU A 16 5.53 1.23 0.06
N GLU A 17 4.40 0.61 0.38
CA GLU A 17 4.36 -0.77 0.85
C GLU A 17 4.73 -1.78 -0.28
N ILE A 18 4.36 -1.50 -1.54
CA ILE A 18 4.85 -2.29 -2.70
C ILE A 18 6.37 -2.22 -2.83
N ARG A 19 6.95 -1.02 -2.65
CA ARG A 19 8.40 -0.83 -2.67
C ARG A 19 9.06 -1.64 -1.56
N LYS A 20 8.52 -1.57 -0.33
CA LYS A 20 9.04 -2.36 0.81
C LYS A 20 8.95 -3.86 0.57
N ALA A 21 7.84 -4.37 0.03
CA ALA A 21 7.72 -5.79 -0.32
C ALA A 21 8.79 -6.21 -1.35
N SER A 22 9.05 -5.36 -2.34
CA SER A 22 10.06 -5.60 -3.37
C SER A 22 11.48 -5.59 -2.80
N GLU A 23 11.79 -4.63 -1.92
CA GLU A 23 13.08 -4.55 -1.22
C GLU A 23 13.29 -5.74 -0.30
N ALA A 24 12.28 -6.13 0.47
CA ALA A 24 12.31 -7.31 1.32
C ALA A 24 12.57 -8.58 0.51
N LYS A 25 11.90 -8.73 -0.64
CA LYS A 25 12.15 -9.83 -1.58
C LYS A 25 13.59 -9.83 -2.12
N GLN A 26 14.13 -8.67 -2.47
CA GLN A 26 15.50 -8.54 -2.98
C GLN A 26 16.55 -8.86 -1.91
N ARG A 27 16.29 -8.51 -0.64
CA ARG A 27 17.16 -8.83 0.49
C ARG A 27 17.10 -10.30 0.90
N GLY A 28 16.12 -11.05 0.41
CA GLY A 28 15.85 -12.42 0.85
C GLY A 28 15.22 -12.47 2.24
N ASP A 29 14.51 -11.41 2.64
CA ASP A 29 13.79 -11.35 3.91
C ASP A 29 12.67 -12.41 3.97
N ASN A 30 12.17 -12.66 5.18
CA ASN A 30 11.13 -13.65 5.43
C ASN A 30 9.89 -13.43 4.55
N GLY A 31 9.41 -14.50 3.89
CA GLY A 31 8.21 -14.48 3.07
C GLY A 31 6.96 -13.94 3.78
N ALA A 32 6.85 -14.13 5.10
CA ALA A 32 5.77 -13.54 5.90
C ALA A 32 5.83 -12.00 5.91
N MET A 33 7.02 -11.41 5.99
CA MET A 33 7.20 -9.96 5.98
C MET A 33 6.84 -9.36 4.61
N ILE A 34 7.25 -10.03 3.54
CA ILE A 34 6.90 -9.65 2.16
C ILE A 34 5.37 -9.69 1.99
N ALA A 35 4.71 -10.73 2.51
CA ALA A 35 3.26 -10.88 2.44
C ALA A 35 2.52 -9.77 3.22
N VAL A 36 3.02 -9.37 4.40
CA VAL A 36 2.42 -8.25 5.16
C VAL A 36 2.49 -6.94 4.37
N HIS A 37 3.64 -6.61 3.77
CA HIS A 37 3.76 -5.41 2.95
C HIS A 37 2.84 -5.45 1.71
N ALA A 38 2.75 -6.61 1.05
CA ALA A 38 1.84 -6.79 -0.08
C ALA A 38 0.36 -6.64 0.34
N GLU A 39 -0.03 -7.21 1.47
CA GLU A 39 -1.40 -7.09 2.00
C GLU A 39 -1.75 -5.64 2.36
N LEU A 40 -0.84 -4.93 3.04
CA LEU A 40 -1.03 -3.51 3.36
C LEU A 40 -1.20 -2.66 2.10
N ALA A 41 -0.42 -2.92 1.05
CA ALA A 41 -0.57 -2.23 -0.21
C ALA A 41 -1.97 -2.39 -0.82
N VAL A 42 -2.49 -3.62 -0.85
CA VAL A 42 -3.83 -3.91 -1.37
C VAL A 42 -4.91 -3.21 -0.54
N ARG A 43 -4.79 -3.24 0.79
CA ARG A 43 -5.74 -2.56 1.69
C ARG A 43 -5.77 -1.05 1.46
N TYR A 44 -4.60 -0.43 1.27
CA TYR A 44 -4.52 1.00 0.96
C TYR A 44 -5.09 1.34 -0.43
N GLN A 45 -4.82 0.52 -1.45
CA GLN A 45 -5.44 0.70 -2.78
C GLN A 45 -6.96 0.61 -2.72
N ALA A 46 -7.49 -0.39 -2.02
CA ALA A 46 -8.93 -0.54 -1.84
C ALA A 46 -9.55 0.68 -1.17
N LYS A 47 -8.87 1.24 -0.15
CA LYS A 47 -9.35 2.43 0.56
C LYS A 47 -9.29 3.70 -0.28
N ALA A 48 -8.23 3.88 -1.08
CA ALA A 48 -8.15 4.98 -2.05
C ALA A 48 -9.30 4.92 -3.07
N LEU A 49 -9.57 3.74 -3.62
CA LEU A 49 -10.67 3.53 -4.57
C LEU A 49 -12.04 3.80 -3.94
N GLN A 50 -12.25 3.43 -2.67
CA GLN A 50 -13.49 3.75 -1.95
C GLN A 50 -13.68 5.27 -1.80
N LEU A 51 -12.61 6.01 -1.49
CA LEU A 51 -12.65 7.46 -1.30
C LEU A 51 -12.78 8.24 -2.62
N GLN A 52 -12.28 7.70 -3.73
CA GLN A 52 -12.46 8.29 -5.06
C GLN A 52 -13.88 8.09 -5.61
N ARG A 53 -14.58 7.03 -5.19
CA ARG A 53 -15.92 6.67 -5.67
C ARG A 53 -17.06 7.26 -4.85
N GLY A 54 -16.79 7.87 -3.69
CA GLY A 54 -17.79 8.36 -2.74
C GLY A 54 -17.81 9.86 -2.57
#